data_AF-A0A8H5CNQ0-F1
#
_entry.id   AF-A0A8H5CNQ0-F1
#
_cell.length_a   1.000
_cell.length_b   1.000
_cell.length_c   1.000
_cell.angle_alpha   90.00
_cell.angle_beta   90.00
_cell.angle_gamma   90.00
#
_symmetry.space_group_name_H-M   'P 1'
#
loop_
_entity.id
_entity.type
_entity.pdbx_description
1 polymer ?
#
loop_
_entity_poly.entity_id
_entity_poly.type
_entity_poly.pdbx_seq_one_letter_code
_entity_poly.pdbx_strand_id
1 'polypeptide(L)'
;MPAACQKEAWKGHKKSCAQSHQINLKHFYPFIAFLFDYLRRVTNPKDFYHPAHSRKILDSPIPKVRKASRSSQVLKHTVVLGDDHKGMDTPLGLVQWNQHDVKFIDIFKIYYQTLREITIPEMTTAICMTLLAEVYSSDYADLVDTKTGPKPCFRLEYGQSPISDLGICKGRIQSRRNCVQVWSYYDPKNDARHTLTDPNNHYWIYFKTIRGDLITLDCCSYSFGMESFVDAGPYIAKLPSYVRAVESARIPAFFHTSQDEHRRPYSLIEEKRISVMHNKRLHSALSTRTPHTESPVQTEIIRGFFEEVIGRKCTDKEANKVRSYRLHSTAAMNEVLSGGYWRDWDKPTVYREGLLKGGPNGWSDLQTLFKDSSSVQAHYEWLDEVFLPKKSVRR
;
A
#
# COMPACT_ATOMS: atom_id res chain seq x y z
N MET A 1 21.73 35.68 -5.35
CA MET A 1 21.12 35.80 -6.69
C MET A 1 20.35 37.11 -6.75
N PRO A 2 20.54 37.97 -7.77
CA PRO A 2 19.90 39.28 -7.81
C PRO A 2 18.39 39.14 -8.07
N ALA A 3 17.57 39.90 -7.33
CA ALA A 3 16.10 39.88 -7.42
C ALA A 3 15.54 40.21 -8.83
N ALA A 4 16.34 40.86 -9.69
CA ALA A 4 15.97 41.15 -11.08
C ALA A 4 15.88 39.89 -11.96
N CYS A 5 16.81 38.94 -11.82
CA CYS A 5 16.77 37.68 -12.58
C CYS A 5 15.54 36.81 -12.23
N GLN A 6 15.02 36.91 -11.00
CA GLN A 6 13.79 36.21 -10.63
C GLN A 6 12.55 36.80 -11.33
N LYS A 7 12.45 38.12 -11.51
CA LYS A 7 11.25 38.75 -12.08
C LYS A 7 11.03 38.41 -13.56
N GLU A 8 12.09 38.33 -14.35
CA GLU A 8 11.98 37.99 -15.79
C GLU A 8 11.68 36.50 -15.99
N ALA A 9 12.40 35.63 -15.29
CA ALA A 9 12.12 34.19 -15.29
C ALA A 9 10.69 33.89 -14.80
N TRP A 10 10.17 34.69 -13.86
CA TRP A 10 8.82 34.54 -13.33
C TRP A 10 7.72 34.78 -14.38
N LYS A 11 7.91 35.69 -15.35
CA LYS A 11 6.89 35.93 -16.39
C LYS A 11 6.72 34.71 -17.30
N GLY A 12 7.81 34.06 -17.69
CA GLY A 12 7.78 32.81 -18.46
C GLY A 12 7.27 31.63 -17.63
N HIS A 13 7.78 31.49 -16.40
CA HIS A 13 7.38 30.43 -15.48
C HIS A 13 5.90 30.52 -15.08
N LYS A 14 5.34 31.72 -14.92
CA LYS A 14 3.93 31.89 -14.54
C LYS A 14 2.98 31.30 -15.58
N LYS A 15 3.31 31.39 -16.88
CA LYS A 15 2.48 30.82 -17.95
C LYS A 15 2.46 29.28 -17.91
N SER A 16 3.59 28.64 -17.66
CA SER A 16 3.66 27.17 -17.54
C SER A 16 3.15 26.67 -16.18
N CYS A 17 3.43 27.40 -15.10
CA CYS A 17 2.98 27.08 -13.74
C CYS A 17 1.44 27.17 -13.60
N ALA A 18 0.81 28.15 -14.26
CA ALA A 18 -0.65 28.31 -14.27
C ALA A 18 -1.41 27.16 -14.96
N GLN A 19 -0.73 26.32 -15.74
CA GLN A 19 -1.35 25.17 -16.42
C GLN A 19 -1.28 23.87 -15.62
N SER A 20 -0.77 23.90 -14.38
CA SER A 20 -0.69 22.70 -13.55
C SER A 20 -2.02 22.41 -12.85
N HIS A 21 -2.48 21.17 -12.95
CA HIS A 21 -3.62 20.68 -12.18
C HIS A 21 -3.18 20.38 -10.75
N GLN A 22 -3.86 21.00 -9.78
CA GLN A 22 -3.64 20.74 -8.36
C GLN A 22 -4.51 19.56 -7.92
N ILE A 23 -3.91 18.60 -7.23
CA ILE A 23 -4.56 17.41 -6.68
C ILE A 23 -4.48 17.48 -5.16
N ASN A 24 -5.65 17.55 -4.50
CA ASN A 24 -5.68 17.60 -3.05
C ASN A 24 -5.32 16.25 -2.43
N LEU A 25 -4.16 16.18 -1.77
CA LEU A 25 -3.63 14.98 -1.12
C LEU A 25 -4.60 14.39 -0.08
N LYS A 26 -5.40 15.24 0.59
CA LYS A 26 -6.40 14.79 1.57
C LYS A 26 -7.48 13.90 0.96
N HIS A 27 -7.78 14.09 -0.33
CA HIS A 27 -8.75 13.27 -1.07
C HIS A 27 -8.03 12.24 -1.95
N PHE A 28 -6.75 12.43 -2.26
CA PHE A 28 -5.99 11.54 -3.14
C PHE A 28 -5.31 10.37 -2.43
N TYR A 29 -5.00 10.49 -1.12
CA TYR A 29 -4.31 9.44 -0.38
C TYR A 29 -5.02 8.07 -0.33
N PRO A 30 -6.37 7.93 -0.39
CA PRO A 30 -7.03 6.63 -0.45
C PRO A 30 -6.62 5.84 -1.69
N PHE A 31 -6.44 6.53 -2.83
CA PHE A 31 -5.92 5.91 -4.04
C PHE A 31 -4.44 5.49 -3.88
N ILE A 32 -3.61 6.31 -3.23
CA ILE A 32 -2.22 5.92 -2.92
C ILE A 32 -2.21 4.68 -2.01
N ALA A 33 -3.08 4.62 -1.00
CA ALA A 33 -3.22 3.44 -0.14
C ALA A 33 -3.66 2.21 -0.94
N PHE A 34 -4.66 2.38 -1.82
CA PHE A 34 -5.10 1.32 -2.74
C PHE A 34 -3.95 0.74 -3.58
N LEU A 35 -3.02 1.57 -4.07
CA LEU A 35 -1.86 1.07 -4.82
C LEU A 35 -1.06 0.04 -4.02
N PHE A 36 -0.89 0.18 -2.70
CA PHE A 36 -0.20 -0.83 -1.90
C PHE A 36 -0.92 -2.20 -1.94
N ASP A 37 -2.25 -2.22 -1.83
CA ASP A 37 -3.01 -3.47 -1.81
C ASP A 37 -3.17 -4.06 -3.23
N TYR A 38 -3.29 -3.20 -4.24
CA TYR A 38 -3.26 -3.60 -5.66
C TYR A 38 -1.94 -4.27 -6.03
N LEU A 39 -0.80 -3.66 -5.67
CA LEU A 39 0.53 -4.21 -5.95
C LEU A 39 0.77 -5.57 -5.29
N ARG A 40 0.29 -5.77 -4.06
CA ARG A 40 0.37 -7.06 -3.37
C ARG A 40 -0.32 -8.20 -4.11
N ARG A 41 -1.28 -7.91 -5.00
CA ARG A 41 -2.05 -8.92 -5.71
C ARG A 41 -1.49 -9.20 -7.09
N VAL A 42 -1.26 -8.16 -7.88
CA VAL A 42 -0.84 -8.31 -9.28
C VAL A 42 0.50 -9.04 -9.42
N THR A 43 1.32 -9.06 -8.36
CA THR A 43 2.56 -9.82 -8.33
C THR A 43 2.49 -11.14 -7.55
N ASN A 44 1.42 -11.39 -6.79
CA ASN A 44 1.34 -12.50 -5.85
C ASN A 44 0.23 -13.51 -6.20
N PRO A 45 0.50 -14.39 -7.17
CA PRO A 45 0.52 -15.78 -6.69
C PRO A 45 1.76 -16.59 -7.11
N LYS A 46 2.73 -16.01 -7.83
CA LYS A 46 3.90 -16.77 -8.35
C LYS A 46 5.18 -16.59 -7.53
N ASP A 47 5.22 -15.60 -6.66
CA ASP A 47 6.39 -15.20 -5.89
C ASP A 47 6.20 -15.58 -4.40
N PHE A 48 6.32 -16.89 -4.11
CA PHE A 48 6.09 -17.55 -2.81
C PHE A 48 7.12 -17.17 -1.72
N TYR A 49 7.28 -15.89 -1.38
CA TYR A 49 8.23 -15.46 -0.34
C TYR A 49 7.71 -15.63 1.08
N HIS A 50 6.41 -15.75 1.22
CA HIS A 50 5.80 -15.92 2.52
C HIS A 50 5.68 -17.42 2.82
N PRO A 51 6.29 -17.95 3.90
CA PRO A 51 6.31 -19.39 4.16
C PRO A 51 4.90 -19.94 4.40
N ALA A 52 3.97 -19.11 4.88
CA ALA A 52 2.57 -19.49 4.99
C ALA A 52 1.87 -19.66 3.62
N HIS A 53 2.35 -19.10 2.51
CA HIS A 53 1.64 -19.18 1.22
C HIS A 53 1.84 -20.51 0.49
N SER A 54 2.84 -21.30 0.89
CA SER A 54 3.15 -22.61 0.33
C SER A 54 2.88 -23.78 1.29
N ARG A 55 2.37 -23.49 2.50
CA ARG A 55 2.20 -24.46 3.58
C ARG A 55 0.83 -24.28 4.22
N LYS A 56 0.25 -25.37 4.72
CA LYS A 56 -0.96 -25.31 5.54
C LYS A 56 -0.67 -24.61 6.86
N ILE A 57 -1.68 -23.99 7.46
CA ILE A 57 -1.63 -23.43 8.81
C ILE A 57 -2.19 -24.47 9.78
N LEU A 58 -1.32 -25.00 10.66
CA LEU A 58 -1.68 -25.93 11.73
C LEU A 58 -2.10 -25.25 13.02
N ASP A 59 -1.66 -24.02 13.25
CA ASP A 59 -2.06 -23.16 14.37
C ASP A 59 -1.74 -21.70 14.06
N SER A 60 -2.63 -20.79 14.42
CA SER A 60 -2.43 -19.36 14.22
C SER A 60 -3.34 -18.54 15.13
N PRO A 61 -2.80 -17.52 15.83
CA PRO A 61 -3.66 -16.56 16.49
C PRO A 61 -4.44 -15.75 15.45
N ILE A 62 -5.71 -15.44 15.75
CA ILE A 62 -6.50 -14.56 14.86
C ILE A 62 -5.98 -13.11 14.98
N PRO A 63 -5.57 -12.47 13.87
CA PRO A 63 -5.14 -11.07 13.88
C PRO A 63 -6.22 -10.18 14.48
N LYS A 64 -5.83 -9.38 15.48
CA LYS A 64 -6.70 -8.38 16.10
C LYS A 64 -5.88 -7.32 16.82
N VAL A 65 -6.40 -6.10 16.89
CA VAL A 65 -5.82 -5.05 17.74
C VAL A 65 -5.73 -5.52 19.20
N ARG A 66 -4.56 -5.34 19.80
CA ARG A 66 -4.32 -5.56 21.23
C ARG A 66 -3.93 -4.24 21.89
N LYS A 67 -4.61 -3.87 22.98
CA LYS A 67 -4.22 -2.71 23.79
C LYS A 67 -2.91 -3.00 24.50
N ALA A 68 -2.03 -2.01 24.54
CA ALA A 68 -0.76 -2.10 25.24
C ALA A 68 -0.96 -1.93 26.74
N SER A 69 -0.33 -2.80 27.54
CA SER A 69 -0.24 -2.61 28.99
C SER A 69 0.94 -1.74 29.38
N ARG A 70 1.94 -1.60 28.49
CA ARG A 70 3.15 -0.78 28.67
C ARG A 70 3.52 -0.08 27.35
N SER A 71 4.14 1.08 27.44
CA SER A 71 4.74 1.74 26.28
C SER A 71 5.79 0.82 25.64
N SER A 72 5.92 0.86 24.32
CA SER A 72 6.89 0.02 23.58
C SER A 72 6.67 -1.50 23.67
N GLN A 73 5.52 -1.97 24.15
CA GLN A 73 5.23 -3.40 24.21
C GLN A 73 5.17 -4.01 22.80
N VAL A 74 5.98 -5.06 22.60
CA VAL A 74 5.95 -5.92 21.41
C VAL A 74 5.32 -7.26 21.80
N LEU A 75 4.23 -7.62 21.12
CA LEU A 75 3.56 -8.91 21.26
C LEU A 75 4.05 -9.83 20.13
N LYS A 76 4.56 -11.01 20.50
CA LYS A 76 5.03 -12.00 19.53
C LYS A 76 3.96 -13.07 19.31
N HIS A 77 3.64 -13.31 18.05
CA HIS A 77 2.74 -14.35 17.60
C HIS A 77 3.54 -15.44 16.88
N THR A 78 3.14 -16.70 17.07
CA THR A 78 3.72 -17.83 16.33
C THR A 78 2.61 -18.48 15.53
N VAL A 79 2.85 -18.67 14.24
CA VAL A 79 2.03 -19.43 13.31
C VAL A 79 2.75 -20.75 13.08
N VAL A 80 2.08 -21.87 13.32
CA VAL A 80 2.63 -23.21 13.10
C VAL A 80 2.26 -23.66 11.69
N LEU A 81 3.27 -24.00 10.90
CA LEU A 81 3.13 -24.45 9.52
C LEU A 81 3.00 -25.98 9.44
N GLY A 82 2.23 -26.45 8.47
CA GLY A 82 1.95 -27.86 8.23
C GLY A 82 2.58 -28.37 6.96
N ASP A 83 1.91 -29.29 6.28
CA ASP A 83 2.33 -29.81 4.98
C ASP A 83 2.27 -28.75 3.87
N ASP A 84 2.89 -29.05 2.73
CA ASP A 84 2.79 -28.24 1.54
C ASP A 84 1.32 -28.04 1.13
N HIS A 85 1.02 -26.83 0.69
CA HIS A 85 -0.29 -26.44 0.21
C HIS A 85 -0.18 -25.75 -1.14
N LYS A 86 -1.09 -26.13 -2.04
CA LYS A 86 -1.28 -25.51 -3.36
C LYS A 86 -2.74 -25.10 -3.46
N GLY A 87 -3.02 -24.01 -4.16
CA GLY A 87 -4.39 -23.61 -4.46
C GLY A 87 -4.97 -22.44 -3.67
N MET A 88 -4.13 -21.61 -3.01
CA MET A 88 -4.62 -20.41 -2.31
C MET A 88 -5.27 -19.36 -3.23
N ASP A 89 -5.14 -19.53 -4.55
CA ASP A 89 -5.84 -18.75 -5.57
C ASP A 89 -7.32 -19.09 -5.68
N THR A 90 -7.77 -20.18 -5.03
CA THR A 90 -9.17 -20.58 -4.96
C THR A 90 -9.71 -20.44 -3.55
N PRO A 91 -11.00 -20.09 -3.38
CA PRO A 91 -11.63 -20.01 -2.05
C PRO A 91 -11.65 -21.36 -1.32
N LEU A 92 -11.85 -22.47 -2.03
CA LEU A 92 -11.75 -23.81 -1.45
C LEU A 92 -10.33 -24.09 -0.96
N GLY A 93 -9.31 -23.72 -1.75
CA GLY A 93 -7.93 -23.84 -1.32
C GLY A 93 -7.63 -22.97 -0.11
N LEU A 94 -8.17 -21.75 -0.02
CA LEU A 94 -8.04 -20.88 1.15
C LEU A 94 -8.68 -21.50 2.41
N VAL A 95 -9.80 -22.21 2.29
CA VAL A 95 -10.38 -22.99 3.40
C VAL A 95 -9.45 -24.14 3.78
N GLN A 96 -8.98 -24.91 2.80
CA GLN A 96 -8.07 -26.06 3.04
C GLN A 96 -6.67 -25.64 3.54
N TRP A 97 -6.31 -24.38 3.31
CA TRP A 97 -5.07 -23.77 3.75
C TRP A 97 -5.00 -23.67 5.28
N ASN A 98 -6.13 -23.41 5.93
CA ASN A 98 -6.21 -23.33 7.40
C ASN A 98 -6.93 -24.57 7.95
N GLN A 99 -6.23 -25.43 8.67
CA GLN A 99 -6.79 -26.72 9.12
C GLN A 99 -7.74 -26.60 10.34
N HIS A 100 -7.89 -25.42 10.93
CA HIS A 100 -8.74 -25.23 12.10
C HIS A 100 -10.21 -25.04 11.75
N ASP A 101 -11.07 -25.39 12.71
CA ASP A 101 -12.48 -24.96 12.74
C ASP A 101 -12.56 -23.46 13.09
N VAL A 102 -12.02 -22.63 12.20
CA VAL A 102 -12.08 -21.18 12.28
C VAL A 102 -13.16 -20.66 11.35
N LYS A 103 -13.80 -19.57 11.76
CA LYS A 103 -14.74 -18.88 10.89
C LYS A 103 -14.01 -18.41 9.65
N PHE A 104 -14.65 -18.52 8.49
CA PHE A 104 -14.09 -18.10 7.20
C PHE A 104 -13.54 -16.66 7.24
N ILE A 105 -14.19 -15.77 7.99
CA ILE A 105 -13.74 -14.39 8.18
C ILE A 105 -12.36 -14.28 8.86
N ASP A 106 -12.05 -15.19 9.77
CA ASP A 106 -10.78 -15.20 10.47
C ASP A 106 -9.67 -15.78 9.59
N ILE A 107 -10.01 -16.69 8.66
CA ILE A 107 -9.09 -17.15 7.61
C ILE A 107 -8.67 -15.95 6.74
N PHE A 108 -9.60 -15.09 6.32
CA PHE A 108 -9.28 -13.87 5.57
C PHE A 108 -8.39 -12.91 6.36
N LYS A 109 -8.62 -12.73 7.66
CA LYS A 109 -7.74 -11.88 8.48
C LYS A 109 -6.30 -12.40 8.44
N ILE A 110 -6.10 -13.70 8.60
CA ILE A 110 -4.79 -14.34 8.53
C ILE A 110 -4.19 -14.18 7.13
N TYR A 111 -4.97 -14.46 6.08
CA TYR A 111 -4.53 -14.29 4.69
C TYR A 111 -4.03 -12.86 4.42
N TYR A 112 -4.83 -11.86 4.74
CA TYR A 112 -4.45 -10.45 4.56
C TYR A 112 -3.28 -10.03 5.43
N GLN A 113 -3.13 -10.60 6.64
CA GLN A 113 -1.93 -10.40 7.45
C GLN A 113 -0.69 -10.86 6.70
N THR A 114 -0.69 -12.11 6.22
CA THR A 114 0.46 -12.69 5.49
C THR A 114 0.79 -11.95 4.19
N LEU A 115 -0.21 -11.47 3.45
CA LEU A 115 -0.01 -10.64 2.25
C LEU A 115 0.71 -9.31 2.55
N ARG A 116 0.49 -8.75 3.74
CA ARG A 116 0.94 -7.39 4.09
C ARG A 116 2.30 -7.35 4.78
N GLU A 117 2.86 -8.51 5.13
CA GLU A 117 4.16 -8.62 5.80
C GLU A 117 5.36 -8.53 4.84
N ILE A 118 5.14 -8.65 3.52
CA ILE A 118 6.21 -8.74 2.53
C ILE A 118 6.35 -7.49 1.67
N THR A 119 7.57 -7.26 1.16
CA THR A 119 7.91 -6.28 0.12
C THR A 119 7.57 -4.80 0.44
N ILE A 120 7.48 -4.47 1.72
CA ILE A 120 7.16 -3.11 2.20
C ILE A 120 8.09 -2.03 1.60
N PRO A 121 9.44 -2.15 1.66
CA PRO A 121 10.31 -1.12 1.11
C PRO A 121 10.20 -1.03 -0.42
N GLU A 122 10.04 -2.15 -1.12
CA GLU A 122 9.91 -2.18 -2.58
C GLU A 122 8.66 -1.43 -3.05
N MET A 123 7.50 -1.72 -2.43
CA MET A 123 6.23 -1.04 -2.77
C MET A 123 6.29 0.44 -2.43
N THR A 124 6.80 0.80 -1.25
CA THR A 124 6.92 2.19 -0.83
C THR A 124 7.80 2.98 -1.79
N THR A 125 8.93 2.40 -2.20
CA THR A 125 9.86 2.99 -3.18
C THR A 125 9.21 3.14 -4.55
N ALA A 126 8.58 2.08 -5.06
CA ALA A 126 7.91 2.09 -6.36
C ALA A 126 6.79 3.14 -6.45
N ILE A 127 5.96 3.26 -5.41
CA ILE A 127 4.88 4.26 -5.34
C ILE A 127 5.45 5.67 -5.29
N CYS A 128 6.46 5.94 -4.47
CA CYS A 128 7.10 7.25 -4.43
C CYS A 128 7.74 7.66 -5.77
N MET A 129 8.41 6.73 -6.46
CA MET A 129 8.93 6.97 -7.80
C MET A 129 7.80 7.19 -8.82
N THR A 130 6.69 6.48 -8.70
CA THR A 130 5.51 6.68 -9.55
C THR A 130 4.92 8.07 -9.35
N LEU A 131 4.78 8.53 -8.09
CA LEU A 131 4.33 9.89 -7.79
C LEU A 131 5.29 10.93 -8.39
N LEU A 132 6.60 10.71 -8.30
CA LEU A 132 7.58 11.60 -8.93
C LEU A 132 7.42 11.65 -10.46
N ALA A 133 7.34 10.49 -11.11
CA ALA A 133 7.30 10.39 -12.57
C ALA A 133 5.95 10.84 -13.17
N GLU A 134 4.84 10.54 -12.51
CA GLU A 134 3.49 10.80 -13.04
C GLU A 134 2.90 12.13 -12.58
N VAL A 135 3.19 12.55 -11.35
CA VAL A 135 2.67 13.80 -10.80
C VAL A 135 3.69 14.92 -11.02
N TYR A 136 4.96 14.71 -10.68
CA TYR A 136 5.92 15.82 -10.60
C TYR A 136 6.76 16.08 -11.85
N SER A 137 6.82 15.14 -12.81
CA SER A 137 7.54 15.36 -14.07
C SER A 137 6.74 16.25 -15.04
N SER A 138 7.30 17.41 -15.40
CA SER A 138 6.69 18.39 -16.32
C SER A 138 7.13 18.25 -17.78
N ASP A 139 8.13 17.41 -18.07
CA ASP A 139 8.96 17.58 -19.27
C ASP A 139 8.67 16.54 -20.39
N TYR A 140 7.48 15.96 -20.41
CA TYR A 140 7.08 15.05 -21.48
C TYR A 140 6.47 15.81 -22.67
N ALA A 141 7.26 16.67 -23.31
CA ALA A 141 6.88 17.34 -24.56
C ALA A 141 7.15 16.47 -25.80
N ASP A 142 8.15 15.59 -25.75
CA ASP A 142 8.71 14.96 -26.97
C ASP A 142 8.28 13.51 -27.22
N LEU A 143 7.41 12.93 -26.37
CA LEU A 143 6.97 11.53 -26.49
C LEU A 143 5.55 11.34 -27.03
N VAL A 144 4.94 12.40 -27.58
CA VAL A 144 3.66 12.27 -28.28
C VAL A 144 3.90 12.55 -29.76
N ASP A 145 4.06 11.47 -30.52
CA ASP A 145 3.91 11.51 -31.96
C ASP A 145 2.45 11.89 -32.29
N THR A 146 2.26 13.14 -32.71
CA THR A 146 1.07 13.70 -33.39
C THR A 146 -0.27 13.83 -32.60
N LYS A 147 -0.76 15.08 -32.58
CA LYS A 147 -2.17 15.57 -32.41
C LYS A 147 -2.72 15.97 -31.03
N THR A 148 -2.20 15.55 -29.86
CA THR A 148 -2.90 15.80 -28.56
C THR A 148 -2.28 16.86 -27.62
N GLY A 149 -1.25 17.59 -28.04
CA GLY A 149 -0.69 18.70 -27.24
C GLY A 149 0.16 18.28 -26.03
N PRO A 150 0.79 19.25 -25.34
CA PRO A 150 1.66 18.97 -24.20
C PRO A 150 0.89 18.33 -23.05
N LYS A 151 1.50 17.35 -22.39
CA LYS A 151 0.86 16.64 -21.28
C LYS A 151 0.55 17.61 -20.12
N PRO A 152 -0.65 17.54 -19.51
CA PRO A 152 -0.94 18.28 -18.30
C PRO A 152 0.07 17.97 -17.18
N CYS A 153 0.57 19.03 -16.55
CA CYS A 153 1.40 18.96 -15.36
C CYS A 153 0.49 18.80 -14.13
N PHE A 154 0.80 17.87 -13.23
CA PHE A 154 0.04 17.68 -11.99
C PHE A 154 0.88 18.12 -10.79
N ARG A 155 0.25 18.53 -9.69
CA ARG A 155 0.96 18.85 -8.44
C ARG A 155 0.08 18.45 -7.27
N LEU A 156 0.66 17.84 -6.25
CA LEU A 156 -0.08 17.61 -5.01
C LEU A 156 -0.12 18.90 -4.19
N GLU A 157 -1.24 19.12 -3.52
CA GLU A 157 -1.39 20.12 -2.47
C GLU A 157 -2.02 19.50 -1.22
N TYR A 158 -1.80 20.10 -0.06
CA TYR A 158 -2.53 19.76 1.15
C TYR A 158 -3.29 21.00 1.63
N GLY A 159 -4.62 20.95 1.57
CA GLY A 159 -5.45 22.13 1.76
C GLY A 159 -5.27 23.11 0.60
N GLN A 160 -4.58 24.23 0.84
CA GLN A 160 -4.22 25.23 -0.17
C GLN A 160 -2.69 25.41 -0.27
N SER A 161 -1.93 24.48 0.29
CA SER A 161 -0.48 24.56 0.38
C SER A 161 0.14 23.50 -0.54
N PRO A 162 0.79 23.90 -1.65
CA PRO A 162 1.50 22.98 -2.52
C PRO A 162 2.51 22.12 -1.75
N ILE A 163 2.64 20.85 -2.15
CA ILE A 163 3.67 19.97 -1.63
C ILE A 163 5.02 20.38 -2.25
N SER A 164 5.96 20.78 -1.40
CA SER A 164 7.32 21.19 -1.73
C SER A 164 8.30 20.02 -1.76
N ASP A 165 8.01 18.95 -1.02
CA ASP A 165 8.83 17.74 -0.96
C ASP A 165 7.95 16.51 -0.69
N LEU A 166 8.35 15.37 -1.25
CA LEU A 166 7.81 14.06 -0.90
C LEU A 166 8.94 13.04 -0.91
N GLY A 167 8.80 12.03 -0.07
CA GLY A 167 9.81 10.99 0.00
C GLY A 167 9.45 9.87 0.96
N ILE A 168 10.49 9.14 1.35
CA ILE A 168 10.39 7.94 2.16
C ILE A 168 11.06 8.22 3.50
N CYS A 169 10.36 7.88 4.57
CA CYS A 169 10.96 7.77 5.89
C CYS A 169 11.20 6.30 6.21
N LYS A 170 12.33 6.02 6.85
CA LYS A 170 12.71 4.74 7.43
C LYS A 170 12.92 4.95 8.93
N GLY A 171 12.48 4.00 9.72
CA GLY A 171 12.76 3.97 11.16
C GLY A 171 11.97 2.89 11.85
N ARG A 172 11.44 3.18 13.04
CA ARG A 172 10.80 2.18 13.88
C ARG A 172 9.37 2.53 14.27
N ILE A 173 8.53 1.51 14.40
CA ILE A 173 7.17 1.60 14.94
C ILE A 173 7.18 1.22 16.43
N GLN A 174 6.58 2.06 17.25
CA GLN A 174 6.55 1.87 18.70
C GLN A 174 5.12 1.95 19.24
N SER A 175 4.77 1.03 20.13
CA SER A 175 3.47 1.00 20.80
C SER A 175 3.23 2.29 21.62
N ARG A 176 2.03 2.88 21.46
CA ARG A 176 1.47 3.90 22.37
C ARG A 176 0.25 3.35 23.10
N ARG A 177 -0.85 3.16 22.36
CA ARG A 177 -2.13 2.61 22.87
C ARG A 177 -2.31 1.16 22.47
N ASN A 178 -1.78 0.76 21.30
CA ASN A 178 -1.86 -0.59 20.77
C ASN A 178 -0.48 -1.25 20.78
N CYS A 179 -0.42 -2.53 21.14
CA CYS A 179 0.79 -3.34 21.03
C CYS A 179 1.27 -3.40 19.59
N VAL A 180 2.58 -3.31 19.40
CA VAL A 180 3.22 -3.71 18.14
C VAL A 180 3.22 -5.23 18.10
N GLN A 181 2.66 -5.81 17.05
CA GLN A 181 2.59 -7.27 16.88
C GLN A 181 3.65 -7.73 15.89
N VAL A 182 4.37 -8.81 16.21
CA VAL A 182 5.37 -9.43 15.33
C VAL A 182 5.05 -10.90 15.17
N TRP A 183 4.99 -11.36 13.93
CA TRP A 183 4.59 -12.71 13.59
C TRP A 183 5.81 -13.53 13.17
N SER A 184 5.92 -14.72 13.75
CA SER A 184 6.91 -15.72 13.39
C SER A 184 6.22 -16.96 12.85
N TYR A 185 6.81 -17.57 11.83
CA TYR A 185 6.32 -18.77 11.17
C TYR A 185 7.24 -19.93 11.51
N TYR A 186 6.71 -20.92 12.22
CA TYR A 186 7.44 -22.10 12.67
C TYR A 186 7.11 -23.30 11.80
N ASP A 187 8.12 -23.88 11.16
CA ASP A 187 8.00 -25.16 10.45
C ASP A 187 8.54 -26.29 11.36
N PRO A 188 7.68 -27.16 11.91
CA PRO A 188 8.11 -28.23 12.81
C PRO A 188 8.88 -29.34 12.09
N LYS A 189 8.79 -29.46 10.75
CA LYS A 189 9.47 -30.55 10.01
C LYS A 189 10.98 -30.37 9.98
N ASN A 190 11.45 -29.13 9.93
CA ASN A 190 12.86 -28.76 9.83
C ASN A 190 13.33 -27.89 11.02
N ASP A 191 12.47 -27.72 12.03
CA ASP A 191 12.67 -26.85 13.19
C ASP A 191 13.06 -25.39 12.82
N ALA A 192 12.55 -24.89 11.69
CA ALA A 192 12.88 -23.55 11.20
C ALA A 192 11.89 -22.49 11.70
N ARG A 193 12.39 -21.30 12.01
CA ARG A 193 11.57 -20.12 12.35
C ARG A 193 11.90 -18.94 11.45
N HIS A 194 10.86 -18.35 10.87
CA HIS A 194 10.97 -17.19 9.98
C HIS A 194 10.16 -16.02 10.55
N THR A 195 10.79 -14.85 10.69
CA THR A 195 10.12 -13.59 11.02
C THR A 195 10.35 -12.63 9.87
N LEU A 196 9.28 -12.15 9.24
CA LEU A 196 9.38 -11.37 8.01
C LEU A 196 9.39 -9.86 8.24
N THR A 197 8.78 -9.41 9.34
CA THR A 197 8.70 -7.99 9.70
C THR A 197 9.56 -7.69 10.92
N ASP A 198 10.29 -6.58 10.88
CA ASP A 198 11.00 -6.04 12.03
C ASP A 198 10.41 -4.65 12.36
N PRO A 199 9.89 -4.44 13.59
CA PRO A 199 9.36 -3.13 13.97
C PRO A 199 10.42 -2.03 14.00
N ASN A 200 11.73 -2.36 13.99
CA ASN A 200 12.80 -1.39 13.84
C ASN A 200 13.16 -1.06 12.38
N ASN A 201 12.48 -1.70 11.42
CA ASN A 201 12.72 -1.52 9.99
C ASN A 201 11.41 -1.25 9.25
N HIS A 202 10.71 -0.18 9.64
CA HIS A 202 9.45 0.26 9.09
C HIS A 202 9.62 1.42 8.10
N TYR A 203 8.73 1.50 7.13
CA TYR A 203 8.77 2.49 6.04
C TYR A 203 7.41 3.16 5.87
N TRP A 204 7.42 4.49 5.70
CA TRP A 204 6.22 5.28 5.41
C TRP A 204 6.54 6.43 4.46
N ILE A 205 5.50 7.01 3.87
CA ILE A 205 5.62 8.14 2.95
C ILE A 205 5.45 9.44 3.73
N TYR A 206 6.29 10.43 3.46
CA TYR A 206 6.07 11.79 3.95
C TYR A 206 5.81 12.76 2.80
N PHE A 207 5.07 13.82 3.12
CA PHE A 207 4.88 14.99 2.28
C PHE A 207 5.15 16.23 3.11
N LYS A 208 5.84 17.22 2.53
CA LYS A 208 6.10 18.51 3.14
C LYS A 208 5.44 19.60 2.30
N THR A 209 4.66 20.48 2.91
CA THR A 209 4.08 21.63 2.19
C THR A 209 5.10 22.76 2.05
N ILE A 210 4.86 23.73 1.17
CA ILE A 210 5.68 24.97 1.11
C ILE A 210 5.61 25.78 2.41
N ARG A 211 4.55 25.60 3.22
CA ARG A 211 4.39 26.23 4.54
C ARG A 211 5.12 25.47 5.65
N GLY A 212 5.73 24.32 5.33
CA GLY A 212 6.46 23.49 6.28
C GLY A 212 5.62 22.46 7.01
N ASP A 213 4.33 22.31 6.69
CA ASP A 213 3.49 21.25 7.28
C ASP A 213 4.02 19.89 6.86
N LEU A 214 4.17 18.99 7.84
CA LEU A 214 4.57 17.61 7.61
C LEU A 214 3.33 16.72 7.68
N ILE A 215 3.10 15.99 6.59
CA ILE A 215 2.06 14.98 6.46
C ILE A 215 2.74 13.62 6.31
N THR A 216 2.22 12.61 7.01
CA THR A 216 2.70 11.23 6.93
C THR A 216 1.57 10.32 6.47
N LEU A 217 1.86 9.43 5.53
CA LEU A 217 1.00 8.35 5.08
C LEU A 217 1.67 7.01 5.35
N ASP A 218 1.07 6.21 6.22
CA ASP A 218 1.53 4.87 6.56
C ASP A 218 0.48 3.83 6.11
N CYS A 219 0.84 3.05 5.10
CA CYS A 219 0.00 2.00 4.51
C CYS A 219 0.46 0.58 4.91
N CYS A 220 1.43 0.48 5.82
CA CYS A 220 2.14 -0.75 6.14
C CYS A 220 2.03 -1.15 7.62
N SER A 221 1.58 -0.26 8.50
CA SER A 221 1.45 -0.55 9.93
C SER A 221 0.45 -1.66 10.29
N TYR A 222 -0.44 -2.06 9.36
CA TYR A 222 -1.35 -3.18 9.57
C TYR A 222 -0.63 -4.48 9.93
N SER A 223 0.53 -4.75 9.30
CA SER A 223 1.32 -5.96 9.61
C SER A 223 1.80 -5.99 11.07
N PHE A 224 1.85 -4.83 11.73
CA PHE A 224 2.17 -4.68 13.15
C PHE A 224 0.95 -4.61 14.07
N GLY A 225 -0.23 -4.99 13.57
CA GLY A 225 -1.48 -4.99 14.36
C GLY A 225 -2.13 -3.62 14.54
N MET A 226 -1.77 -2.64 13.69
CA MET A 226 -2.39 -1.32 13.68
C MET A 226 -3.54 -1.29 12.67
N GLU A 227 -4.77 -1.42 13.16
CA GLU A 227 -5.96 -1.38 12.31
C GLU A 227 -6.47 0.06 12.15
N SER A 228 -6.23 0.65 10.98
CA SER A 228 -6.96 1.83 10.48
C SER A 228 -7.13 1.67 8.99
N PHE A 229 -8.35 1.87 8.53
CA PHE A 229 -8.72 1.65 7.15
C PHE A 229 -9.36 2.87 6.54
N VAL A 230 -9.06 3.09 5.27
CA VAL A 230 -9.72 4.09 4.45
C VAL A 230 -10.59 3.39 3.41
N ASP A 231 -11.78 3.96 3.17
CA ASP A 231 -12.62 3.53 2.07
C ASP A 231 -12.05 4.02 0.74
N ALA A 232 -11.52 3.11 -0.06
CA ALA A 232 -11.01 3.37 -1.41
C ALA A 232 -12.09 3.09 -2.48
N GLY A 233 -13.26 2.53 -2.14
CA GLY A 233 -14.29 2.13 -3.10
C GLY A 233 -14.70 3.26 -4.07
N PRO A 234 -15.08 4.45 -3.58
CA PRO A 234 -15.41 5.59 -4.42
C PRO A 234 -14.26 6.04 -5.35
N TYR A 235 -13.01 5.80 -4.93
CA TYR A 235 -11.80 6.24 -5.61
C TYR A 235 -11.39 5.28 -6.74
N ILE A 236 -11.83 4.03 -6.66
CA ILE A 236 -11.51 3.00 -7.65
C ILE A 236 -12.69 2.63 -8.53
N ALA A 237 -13.92 3.07 -8.22
CA ALA A 237 -15.14 2.69 -8.92
C ALA A 237 -15.08 2.91 -10.45
N LYS A 238 -14.40 3.98 -10.88
CA LYS A 238 -14.24 4.34 -12.31
C LYS A 238 -13.05 3.67 -13.00
N LEU A 239 -12.22 2.90 -12.27
CA LEU A 239 -11.06 2.22 -12.85
C LEU A 239 -11.47 0.98 -13.67
N PRO A 240 -10.64 0.57 -14.65
CA PRO A 240 -10.84 -0.68 -15.35
C PRO A 240 -10.97 -1.89 -14.40
N SER A 241 -11.77 -2.89 -14.79
CA SER A 241 -12.04 -4.06 -13.95
C SER A 241 -10.77 -4.82 -13.53
N TYR A 242 -9.75 -4.89 -14.40
CA TYR A 242 -8.48 -5.53 -14.08
C TYR A 242 -7.69 -4.80 -12.97
N VAL A 243 -7.89 -3.49 -12.80
CA VAL A 243 -7.34 -2.71 -11.69
C VAL A 243 -8.21 -2.86 -10.45
N ARG A 244 -9.55 -2.87 -10.63
CA ARG A 244 -10.55 -3.01 -9.56
C ARG A 244 -10.63 -4.40 -8.92
N ALA A 245 -9.91 -5.40 -9.42
CA ALA A 245 -9.91 -6.78 -8.89
C ALA A 245 -9.36 -6.91 -7.44
N VAL A 246 -9.30 -5.82 -6.68
CA VAL A 246 -9.03 -5.80 -5.26
C VAL A 246 -10.32 -6.14 -4.52
N GLU A 247 -10.32 -7.28 -3.85
CA GLU A 247 -11.41 -7.84 -3.04
C GLU A 247 -11.93 -6.90 -1.94
N SER A 248 -11.15 -5.91 -1.50
CA SER A 248 -11.54 -5.00 -0.43
C SER A 248 -11.45 -3.55 -0.88
N ALA A 249 -12.57 -2.83 -0.83
CA ALA A 249 -12.58 -1.37 -0.91
C ALA A 249 -11.91 -0.72 0.32
N ARG A 250 -11.80 -1.44 1.45
CA ARG A 250 -11.22 -0.91 2.68
C ARG A 250 -9.73 -1.26 2.77
N ILE A 251 -8.88 -0.25 2.68
CA ILE A 251 -7.43 -0.41 2.57
C ILE A 251 -6.74 0.13 3.82
N PRO A 252 -5.71 -0.55 4.38
CA PRO A 252 -4.98 -0.01 5.53
C PRO A 252 -4.31 1.31 5.20
N ALA A 253 -4.60 2.34 6.00
CA ALA A 253 -3.94 3.63 5.90
C ALA A 253 -4.06 4.42 7.21
N PHE A 254 -2.94 5.01 7.62
CA PHE A 254 -2.88 6.07 8.62
C PHE A 254 -2.36 7.33 7.94
N PHE A 255 -3.26 8.30 7.74
CA PHE A 255 -2.96 9.59 7.15
C PHE A 255 -3.08 10.69 8.19
N HIS A 256 -1.97 11.39 8.46
CA HIS A 256 -1.88 12.29 9.61
C HIS A 256 -0.98 13.49 9.37
N THR A 257 -1.31 14.58 10.05
CA THR A 257 -0.44 15.75 10.21
C THR A 257 0.32 15.68 11.53
N SER A 258 1.29 16.58 11.74
CA SER A 258 1.94 16.76 13.05
C SER A 258 0.93 17.14 14.15
N GLN A 259 -0.18 17.79 13.82
CA GLN A 259 -1.21 18.18 14.80
C GLN A 259 -2.01 16.98 15.32
N ASP A 260 -2.09 15.89 14.54
CA ASP A 260 -2.83 14.67 14.88
C ASP A 260 -1.99 13.62 15.62
N GLU A 261 -0.75 13.93 16.02
CA GLU A 261 0.17 12.93 16.58
C GLU A 261 -0.38 12.25 17.84
N HIS A 262 -1.08 13.01 18.70
CA HIS A 262 -1.71 12.52 19.93
C HIS A 262 -2.85 11.51 19.69
N ARG A 263 -3.38 11.42 18.46
CA ARG A 263 -4.48 10.52 18.09
C ARG A 263 -4.00 9.16 17.60
N ARG A 264 -2.70 9.02 17.33
CA ARG A 264 -2.14 7.79 16.78
C ARG A 264 -2.06 6.69 17.85
N PRO A 265 -2.42 5.43 17.51
CA PRO A 265 -2.26 4.32 18.44
C PRO A 265 -0.80 3.88 18.63
N TYR A 266 0.12 4.42 17.81
CA TYR A 266 1.55 4.13 17.82
C TYR A 266 2.38 5.40 17.49
N SER A 267 3.67 5.36 17.82
CA SER A 267 4.66 6.34 17.37
C SER A 267 5.39 5.82 16.14
N LEU A 268 5.73 6.74 15.23
CA LEU A 268 6.75 6.53 14.21
C LEU A 268 8.00 7.29 14.65
N ILE A 269 9.10 6.58 14.86
CA ILE A 269 10.39 7.20 15.19
C ILE A 269 11.23 7.14 13.94
N GLU A 270 11.43 8.30 13.33
CA GLU A 270 12.22 8.46 12.12
C GLU A 270 13.71 8.34 12.42
N GLU A 271 14.41 7.54 11.62
CA GLU A 271 15.87 7.38 11.68
C GLU A 271 16.54 7.89 10.41
N LYS A 272 15.88 7.74 9.27
CA LYS A 272 16.35 8.22 7.98
C LYS A 272 15.19 8.77 7.16
N ARG A 273 15.44 9.89 6.47
CA ARG A 273 14.51 10.50 5.52
C ARG A 273 15.22 10.70 4.19
N ILE A 274 14.56 10.29 3.12
CA ILE A 274 15.09 10.36 1.76
C ILE A 274 14.06 11.06 0.89
N SER A 275 14.42 12.26 0.42
CA SER A 275 13.60 13.01 -0.52
C SER A 275 13.70 12.38 -1.91
N VAL A 276 12.55 12.11 -2.50
CA VAL A 276 12.43 11.64 -3.87
C VAL A 276 12.43 12.85 -4.81
N MET A 277 11.73 13.93 -4.45
CA MET A 277 11.64 15.16 -5.25
C MET A 277 12.97 15.91 -5.40
N HIS A 278 13.90 15.80 -4.45
CA HIS A 278 15.19 16.49 -4.54
C HIS A 278 16.32 15.62 -5.13
N ASN A 279 16.05 14.36 -5.49
CA ASN A 279 17.06 13.47 -6.06
C ASN A 279 17.18 13.65 -7.58
N LYS A 280 18.04 14.58 -8.03
CA LYS A 280 18.23 14.91 -9.45
C LYS A 280 18.61 13.70 -10.33
N ARG A 281 19.40 12.76 -9.80
CA ARG A 281 19.77 11.53 -10.53
C ARG A 281 18.54 10.68 -10.79
N LEU A 282 17.69 10.51 -9.76
CA LEU A 282 16.45 9.76 -9.88
C LEU A 282 15.48 10.42 -10.87
N HIS A 283 15.37 11.75 -10.90
CA HIS A 283 14.57 12.45 -11.93
C HIS A 283 15.00 12.10 -13.35
N SER A 284 16.31 12.15 -13.62
CA SER A 284 16.88 11.77 -14.92
C SER A 284 16.61 10.29 -15.24
N ALA A 285 16.72 9.41 -14.24
CA ALA A 285 16.45 7.98 -14.41
C ALA A 285 14.96 7.66 -14.66
N LEU A 286 14.05 8.46 -14.11
CA LEU A 286 12.60 8.32 -14.27
C LEU A 286 12.03 9.13 -15.45
N SER A 287 12.89 9.62 -16.35
CA SER A 287 12.48 10.25 -17.61
C SER A 287 11.83 9.27 -18.59
N THR A 288 11.93 7.96 -18.35
CA THR A 288 11.21 6.93 -19.11
C THR A 288 10.00 6.45 -18.31
N ARG A 289 8.80 6.62 -18.87
CA ARG A 289 7.54 6.22 -18.22
C ARG A 289 7.40 4.71 -18.10
N THR A 290 7.95 4.01 -19.08
CA THR A 290 7.86 2.57 -19.25
C THR A 290 9.10 1.91 -18.68
N PRO A 291 9.02 1.23 -17.52
CA PRO A 291 10.19 0.56 -16.94
C PRO A 291 10.87 -0.41 -17.90
N HIS A 292 10.14 -1.06 -18.82
CA HIS A 292 10.73 -1.99 -19.79
C HIS A 292 11.68 -1.33 -20.80
N THR A 293 11.61 -0.01 -21.00
CA THR A 293 12.49 0.76 -21.90
C THR A 293 13.63 1.47 -21.18
N GLU A 294 13.87 1.16 -19.91
CA GLU A 294 14.96 1.74 -19.14
C GLU A 294 16.32 1.34 -19.69
N SER A 295 17.23 2.31 -19.81
CA SER A 295 18.63 2.00 -20.12
C SER A 295 19.31 1.33 -18.92
N PRO A 296 20.46 0.64 -19.12
CA PRO A 296 21.24 0.10 -18.02
C PRO A 296 21.66 1.16 -16.99
N VAL A 297 21.96 2.38 -17.44
CA VAL A 297 22.31 3.52 -16.57
C VAL A 297 21.12 3.94 -15.70
N GLN A 298 19.91 4.02 -16.27
CA GLN A 298 18.70 4.34 -15.51
C GLN A 298 18.41 3.24 -14.48
N THR A 299 18.54 1.97 -14.88
CA THR A 299 18.37 0.81 -14.00
C THR A 299 19.32 0.88 -12.81
N GLU A 300 20.59 1.22 -13.03
CA GLU A 300 21.58 1.33 -11.97
C GLU A 300 21.31 2.51 -11.03
N ILE A 301 20.83 3.65 -11.54
CA ILE A 301 20.44 4.77 -10.68
C ILE A 301 19.25 4.40 -9.78
N ILE A 302 18.23 3.74 -10.35
CA ILE A 302 17.05 3.28 -9.59
C ILE A 302 17.45 2.24 -8.55
N ARG A 303 18.32 1.29 -8.92
CA ARG A 303 18.90 0.33 -7.99
C ARG A 303 19.60 1.05 -6.85
N GLY A 304 20.54 1.95 -7.15
CA GLY A 304 21.28 2.71 -6.14
C GLY A 304 20.38 3.54 -5.22
N PHE A 305 19.31 4.12 -5.76
CA PHE A 305 18.30 4.80 -4.94
C PHE A 305 17.58 3.84 -3.99
N PHE A 306 17.17 2.66 -4.47
CA PHE A 306 16.55 1.66 -3.62
C PHE A 306 17.51 1.13 -2.54
N GLU A 307 18.78 0.92 -2.88
CA GLU A 307 19.84 0.55 -1.93
C GLU A 307 20.04 1.62 -0.84
N GLU A 308 19.96 2.90 -1.22
CA GLU A 308 19.95 4.01 -0.27
C GLU A 308 18.75 3.93 0.69
N VAL A 309 17.56 3.62 0.16
CA VAL A 309 16.33 3.46 0.97
C VAL A 309 16.46 2.32 1.97
N ILE A 310 16.92 1.15 1.55
CA ILE A 310 17.05 0.00 2.44
C ILE A 310 18.29 0.08 3.34
N GLY A 311 19.31 0.85 2.95
CA GLY A 311 20.57 1.01 3.68
C GLY A 311 21.52 -0.18 3.52
N ARG A 312 21.38 -0.94 2.44
CA ARG A 312 22.23 -2.09 2.09
C ARG A 312 22.18 -2.31 0.57
N LYS A 313 23.08 -3.19 0.08
CA LYS A 313 22.96 -3.70 -1.28
C LYS A 313 21.66 -4.47 -1.47
N CYS A 314 21.00 -4.26 -2.59
CA CYS A 314 19.79 -4.96 -2.95
C CYS A 314 20.12 -6.14 -3.87
N THR A 315 19.30 -7.18 -3.78
CA THR A 315 19.38 -8.31 -4.70
C THR A 315 18.74 -7.92 -6.05
N ASP A 316 19.12 -8.58 -7.13
CA ASP A 316 18.50 -8.37 -8.46
C ASP A 316 16.99 -8.57 -8.42
N LYS A 317 16.56 -9.50 -7.58
CA LYS A 317 15.17 -9.81 -7.32
C LYS A 317 14.40 -8.65 -6.69
N GLU A 318 14.96 -8.00 -5.68
CA GLU A 318 14.34 -6.83 -5.06
C GLU A 318 14.30 -5.65 -6.04
N ALA A 319 15.38 -5.43 -6.80
CA ALA A 319 15.41 -4.41 -7.85
C ALA A 319 14.34 -4.66 -8.93
N ASN A 320 14.20 -5.92 -9.37
CA ASN A 320 13.17 -6.32 -10.33
C ASN A 320 11.74 -6.13 -9.78
N LYS A 321 11.52 -6.40 -8.49
CA LYS A 321 10.23 -6.12 -7.83
C LYS A 321 9.91 -4.63 -7.83
N VAL A 322 10.86 -3.78 -7.47
CA VAL A 322 10.68 -2.32 -7.51
C VAL A 322 10.28 -1.86 -8.92
N ARG A 323 10.95 -2.39 -9.95
CA ARG A 323 10.66 -2.10 -11.36
C ARG A 323 9.26 -2.56 -11.78
N SER A 324 8.89 -3.80 -11.43
CA SER A 324 7.57 -4.38 -11.70
C SER A 324 6.46 -3.60 -10.99
N TYR A 325 6.63 -3.30 -9.70
CA TYR A 325 5.68 -2.50 -8.96
C TYR A 325 5.50 -1.10 -9.52
N ARG A 326 6.60 -0.47 -10.00
CA ARG A 326 6.50 0.83 -10.66
C ARG A 326 5.70 0.73 -11.95
N LEU A 327 5.91 -0.29 -12.77
CA LEU A 327 5.15 -0.49 -14.01
C LEU A 327 3.64 -0.54 -13.72
N HIS A 328 3.22 -1.38 -12.78
CA HIS A 328 1.80 -1.53 -12.41
C HIS A 328 1.22 -0.26 -11.78
N SER A 329 1.98 0.41 -10.93
CA SER A 329 1.56 1.68 -10.31
C SER A 329 1.41 2.80 -11.33
N THR A 330 2.35 2.91 -12.27
CA THR A 330 2.29 3.89 -13.37
C THR A 330 1.06 3.67 -14.23
N ALA A 331 0.74 2.43 -14.57
CA ALA A 331 -0.47 2.13 -15.34
C ALA A 331 -1.75 2.58 -14.60
N ALA A 332 -1.92 2.20 -13.33
CA ALA A 332 -3.08 2.60 -12.53
C ALA A 332 -3.16 4.12 -12.30
N MET A 333 -2.02 4.76 -12.03
CA MET A 333 -1.92 6.21 -11.87
C MET A 333 -2.28 6.94 -13.17
N ASN A 334 -1.85 6.42 -14.32
CA ASN A 334 -2.14 7.01 -15.61
C ASN A 334 -3.65 7.04 -15.89
N GLU A 335 -4.36 5.94 -15.61
CA GLU A 335 -5.82 5.86 -15.73
C GLU A 335 -6.54 6.93 -14.90
N VAL A 336 -6.11 7.12 -13.64
CA VAL A 336 -6.69 8.15 -12.76
C VAL A 336 -6.44 9.56 -13.30
N LEU A 337 -5.21 9.84 -13.72
CA LEU A 337 -4.80 11.18 -14.15
C LEU A 337 -5.37 11.55 -15.51
N SER A 338 -5.39 10.62 -16.47
CA SER A 338 -5.93 10.83 -17.83
C SER A 338 -7.46 10.91 -17.82
N GLY A 339 -8.12 10.04 -17.04
CA GLY A 339 -9.57 10.06 -16.86
C GLY A 339 -10.07 11.21 -15.99
N GLY A 340 -9.17 11.91 -15.28
CA GLY A 340 -9.52 13.01 -14.39
C GLY A 340 -10.39 12.58 -13.21
N TYR A 341 -10.42 11.29 -12.86
CA TYR A 341 -11.32 10.71 -11.86
C TYR A 341 -11.16 11.36 -10.49
N TRP A 342 -9.94 11.82 -10.18
CA TRP A 342 -9.60 12.46 -8.91
C TRP A 342 -10.33 13.77 -8.63
N ARG A 343 -10.94 14.39 -9.65
CA ARG A 343 -11.68 15.66 -9.51
C ARG A 343 -13.00 15.49 -8.78
N ASP A 344 -13.60 14.30 -8.88
CA ASP A 344 -14.91 14.01 -8.28
C ASP A 344 -14.77 13.34 -6.90
N TRP A 345 -13.56 13.25 -6.37
CA TRP A 345 -13.30 12.53 -5.13
C TRP A 345 -13.55 13.40 -3.91
N ASP A 346 -14.48 12.93 -3.09
CA ASP A 346 -14.82 13.54 -1.81
C ASP A 346 -13.81 13.22 -0.71
N LYS A 347 -14.08 13.78 0.48
CA LYS A 347 -13.35 13.44 1.69
C LYS A 347 -13.55 11.94 2.03
N PRO A 348 -12.46 11.19 2.25
CA PRO A 348 -12.57 9.76 2.51
C PRO A 348 -13.20 9.42 3.85
N THR A 349 -13.94 8.31 3.85
CA THR A 349 -14.41 7.65 5.06
C THR A 349 -13.26 6.86 5.70
N VAL A 350 -13.04 7.07 7.00
CA VAL A 350 -11.95 6.41 7.76
C VAL A 350 -12.55 5.57 8.88
N TYR A 351 -12.16 4.30 8.94
CA TYR A 351 -12.58 3.32 9.95
C TYR A 351 -11.41 3.04 10.90
N ARG A 352 -11.53 3.48 12.15
CA ARG A 352 -10.43 3.44 13.15
C ARG A 352 -10.41 2.21 14.05
N GLU A 353 -11.50 1.44 14.10
CA GLU A 353 -11.57 0.22 14.93
C GLU A 353 -12.52 -0.81 14.29
N GLY A 354 -12.11 -2.08 14.32
CA GLY A 354 -13.01 -3.21 14.12
C GLY A 354 -13.64 -3.26 12.73
N LEU A 355 -12.82 -3.51 11.70
CA LEU A 355 -13.30 -3.77 10.34
C LEU A 355 -14.30 -4.92 10.25
N LEU A 356 -14.14 -5.88 11.14
CA LEU A 356 -14.79 -7.19 11.17
C LEU A 356 -15.30 -7.42 12.58
N LYS A 357 -16.05 -6.45 13.12
CA LYS A 357 -16.74 -6.65 14.42
C LYS A 357 -17.67 -7.85 14.34
N GLY A 358 -18.10 -8.20 13.12
CA GLY A 358 -19.09 -9.20 12.84
C GLY A 358 -20.40 -8.68 13.38
N GLY A 359 -21.37 -8.42 12.50
CA GLY A 359 -22.76 -8.55 12.93
C GLY A 359 -22.99 -9.92 13.59
N PRO A 360 -24.18 -10.22 14.13
CA PRO A 360 -24.50 -11.50 14.78
C PRO A 360 -24.05 -12.76 14.01
N ASN A 361 -23.87 -12.62 12.69
CA ASN A 361 -23.45 -13.70 11.80
C ASN A 361 -22.02 -13.51 11.21
N GLY A 362 -21.33 -12.38 11.39
CA GLY A 362 -20.01 -12.11 10.76
C GLY A 362 -20.04 -11.66 9.29
N TRP A 363 -21.21 -11.79 8.63
CA TRP A 363 -21.38 -11.65 7.17
C TRP A 363 -21.60 -10.23 6.64
N SER A 364 -22.18 -9.33 7.43
CA SER A 364 -22.47 -7.94 6.99
C SER A 364 -21.19 -7.15 6.69
N ASP A 365 -20.12 -7.43 7.44
CA ASP A 365 -18.83 -6.75 7.30
C ASP A 365 -18.09 -7.23 6.06
N LEU A 366 -18.20 -8.53 5.75
CA LEU A 366 -17.77 -9.14 4.49
C LEU A 366 -18.53 -8.53 3.31
N GLN A 367 -19.86 -8.49 3.34
CA GLN A 367 -20.63 -7.83 2.29
C GLN A 367 -20.19 -6.38 2.06
N THR A 368 -19.85 -5.61 3.10
CA THR A 368 -19.25 -4.27 2.89
C THR A 368 -17.82 -4.26 2.37
N LEU A 369 -17.02 -5.30 2.61
CA LEU A 369 -15.67 -5.43 2.02
C LEU A 369 -15.77 -5.71 0.52
N PHE A 370 -16.77 -6.51 0.11
CA PHE A 370 -16.88 -7.10 -1.22
C PHE A 370 -18.08 -6.59 -2.06
N LYS A 371 -18.76 -5.54 -1.60
CA LYS A 371 -20.12 -5.12 -2.01
C LYS A 371 -20.34 -4.89 -3.52
N ASP A 372 -19.26 -4.60 -4.27
CA ASP A 372 -19.32 -4.23 -5.68
C ASP A 372 -18.74 -5.29 -6.63
N SER A 373 -18.41 -6.48 -6.13
CA SER A 373 -17.95 -7.59 -6.97
C SER A 373 -19.07 -8.59 -7.19
N SER A 374 -19.74 -8.49 -8.35
CA SER A 374 -20.76 -9.44 -8.78
C SER A 374 -20.25 -10.90 -8.83
N SER A 375 -18.96 -11.10 -9.09
CA SER A 375 -18.32 -12.42 -9.05
C SER A 375 -18.14 -12.94 -7.62
N VAL A 376 -17.93 -12.05 -6.66
CA VAL A 376 -17.80 -12.41 -5.24
C VAL A 376 -19.17 -12.65 -4.61
N GLN A 377 -20.20 -11.89 -5.00
CA GLN A 377 -21.60 -12.13 -4.58
C GLN A 377 -22.08 -13.52 -5.02
N ALA A 378 -21.94 -13.86 -6.31
CA ALA A 378 -22.31 -15.19 -6.84
C ALA A 378 -21.47 -16.33 -6.24
N HIS A 379 -20.20 -16.04 -5.91
CA HIS A 379 -19.34 -17.00 -5.21
C HIS A 379 -19.77 -17.24 -3.75
N TYR A 380 -20.27 -16.21 -3.07
CA TYR A 380 -20.78 -16.34 -1.70
C TYR A 380 -22.11 -17.09 -1.63
N GLU A 381 -23.00 -16.89 -2.59
CA GLU A 381 -24.22 -17.69 -2.73
C GLU A 381 -23.90 -19.18 -2.88
N TRP A 382 -22.83 -19.52 -3.63
CA TRP A 382 -22.35 -20.90 -3.74
C TRP A 382 -21.75 -21.45 -2.44
N LEU A 383 -20.99 -20.66 -1.67
CA LEU A 383 -20.45 -21.10 -0.38
C LEU A 383 -21.55 -21.36 0.65
N ASP A 384 -22.64 -20.59 0.61
CA ASP A 384 -23.83 -20.82 1.44
C ASP A 384 -24.51 -22.16 1.09
N GLU A 385 -24.54 -22.57 -0.18
CA GLU A 385 -25.07 -23.88 -0.58
C GLU A 385 -24.19 -25.06 -0.14
N VAL A 386 -22.87 -24.89 -0.12
CA VAL A 386 -21.92 -25.98 0.12
C VAL A 386 -21.56 -26.16 1.61
N PHE A 387 -21.48 -25.07 2.38
CA PHE A 387 -20.94 -25.09 3.75
C PHE A 387 -21.94 -24.86 4.88
N LEU A 388 -23.24 -24.69 4.59
CA LEU A 388 -24.23 -24.73 5.66
C LEU A 388 -24.15 -26.09 6.36
N PRO A 389 -23.91 -26.15 7.68
CA PRO A 389 -24.01 -27.40 8.41
C PRO A 389 -25.42 -27.90 8.19
N LYS A 390 -25.56 -29.08 7.54
CA LYS A 390 -26.85 -29.77 7.44
C LYS A 390 -27.41 -29.76 8.86
N LYS A 391 -28.46 -28.95 9.09
CA LYS A 391 -29.15 -28.93 10.38
C LYS A 391 -29.42 -30.38 10.68
N SER A 392 -28.79 -30.92 11.72
CA SER A 392 -29.12 -32.25 12.18
C SER A 392 -30.60 -32.17 12.52
N VAL A 393 -31.40 -32.86 11.69
CA VAL A 393 -32.80 -33.10 11.99
C VAL A 393 -32.76 -33.89 13.28
N ARG A 394 -32.93 -33.21 14.42
CA ARG A 394 -33.26 -33.88 15.68
C ARG A 394 -34.58 -34.59 15.41
N ARG A 395 -34.51 -35.90 15.21
CA ARG A 395 -35.66 -36.78 15.24
C ARG A 395 -36.12 -36.96 16.68
#